data_AF-A0A4Y2SKS9-F1
#
_entry.id   AF-A0A4Y2SKS9-F1
#
_cell.length_a   1.000
_cell.length_b   1.000
_cell.length_c   1.000
_cell.angle_alpha   90.00
_cell.angle_beta   90.00
_cell.angle_gamma   90.00
#
_symmetry.space_group_name_H-M   'P 1'
#
loop_
_entity.id
_entity.type
_entity.pdbx_description
1 polymer ?
#
loop_
_entity_poly.entity_id
_entity_poly.type
_entity_poly.pdbx_seq_one_letter_code
_entity_poly.pdbx_strand_id
1 'polypeptide(L)'
;MALQLGYTKYCCFLCLWDSRAIALHYIKRDWPQRASFKPAEMNAKHPLLAEPHKIIIPPLHIKLDLVKNLVKAMDKNGPAFKRLYEKFPRFSVAKIKEGVFVGTQIKQIFSDSKFETSSK
;
A
#
# COMPACT_ATOMS: atom_id res chain seq x y z
N MET A 1 -6.71 -12.28 10.37
CA MET A 1 -6.27 -11.28 11.38
C MET A 1 -7.41 -11.07 12.38
N ALA A 2 -7.09 -10.70 13.62
CA ALA A 2 -8.04 -10.50 14.72
C ALA A 2 -8.95 -9.27 14.60
N LEU A 3 -8.66 -8.37 13.64
CA LEU A 3 -9.40 -7.14 13.43
C LEU A 3 -10.63 -7.38 12.55
N GLN A 4 -11.67 -6.56 12.75
CA GLN A 4 -12.81 -6.55 11.86
C GLN A 4 -12.39 -6.04 10.47
N LEU A 5 -12.88 -6.74 9.44
CA LEU A 5 -12.63 -6.40 8.05
C LEU A 5 -13.52 -5.24 7.59
N GLY A 6 -13.05 -4.51 6.59
CA GLY A 6 -13.70 -3.33 6.02
C GLY A 6 -12.93 -2.05 6.30
N TYR A 7 -13.43 -0.93 5.75
CA TYR A 7 -12.86 0.41 5.95
C TYR A 7 -13.27 1.00 7.31
N THR A 8 -13.06 0.23 8.37
CA THR A 8 -13.38 0.61 9.74
C THR A 8 -12.28 1.47 10.35
N LYS A 9 -12.64 2.25 11.37
CA LYS A 9 -11.70 3.05 12.17
C LYS A 9 -10.67 2.12 12.82
N TYR A 10 -9.40 2.52 12.93
CA TYR A 10 -8.35 1.71 13.58
C TYR A 10 -8.10 0.35 12.91
N CYS A 11 -8.05 0.32 11.58
CA CYS A 11 -7.81 -0.90 10.80
C CYS A 11 -6.35 -1.39 10.87
N CYS A 12 -5.41 -0.57 11.34
CA CYS A 12 -4.01 -0.96 11.47
C CYS A 12 -3.76 -1.86 12.69
N PHE A 13 -2.98 -2.92 12.47
CA PHE A 13 -2.55 -3.85 13.50
C PHE A 13 -1.48 -3.25 14.44
N LEU A 14 -0.58 -2.41 13.92
CA LEU A 14 0.56 -1.88 14.69
C LEU A 14 0.23 -0.59 15.46
N CYS A 15 -0.68 0.22 14.93
CA CYS A 15 -1.01 1.53 15.49
C CYS A 15 -2.51 1.83 15.43
N LEU A 16 -2.93 2.84 16.19
CA LEU A 16 -4.30 3.35 16.22
C LEU A 16 -4.53 4.35 15.08
N TRP A 17 -4.23 3.93 13.85
CA TRP A 17 -4.45 4.76 12.66
C TRP A 17 -5.95 5.02 12.45
N ASP A 18 -6.34 6.28 12.52
CA ASP A 18 -7.73 6.69 12.28
C ASP A 18 -7.97 6.90 10.77
N SER A 19 -8.44 5.84 10.11
CA SER A 19 -8.80 5.84 8.68
C SER A 19 -9.92 6.83 8.31
N ARG A 20 -10.61 7.42 9.30
CA ARG A 20 -11.65 8.42 9.10
C ARG A 20 -11.12 9.85 9.26
N ALA A 21 -9.90 10.03 9.75
CA ALA A 21 -9.29 11.33 9.96
C ALA A 21 -8.66 11.89 8.67
N ILE A 22 -9.49 12.10 7.64
CA ILE A 22 -9.06 12.44 6.27
C ILE A 22 -8.11 13.65 6.24
N ALA A 23 -8.41 14.69 7.01
CA ALA A 23 -7.58 15.90 7.11
C ALA A 23 -6.15 15.62 7.62
N LEU A 24 -5.93 14.51 8.33
CA LEU A 24 -4.65 14.15 8.92
C LEU A 24 -3.90 13.08 8.13
N HIS A 25 -4.51 12.46 7.11
CA HIS A 25 -3.95 11.26 6.44
C HIS A 25 -2.54 11.45 5.89
N TYR A 26 -2.21 12.64 5.37
CA TYR A 26 -0.90 12.95 4.77
C TYR A 26 -0.04 13.89 5.63
N ILE A 27 -0.59 14.36 6.75
CA ILE A 27 0.10 15.28 7.67
C ILE A 27 0.67 14.50 8.86
N LYS A 28 -0.16 13.62 9.44
CA LYS A 28 0.21 12.84 10.61
C LYS A 28 0.85 11.52 10.20
N ARG A 29 2.17 11.44 10.39
CA ARG A 29 2.96 10.23 10.14
C ARG A 29 2.86 9.23 11.30
N ASP A 30 3.02 9.73 12.52
CA ASP A 30 3.08 8.88 13.71
C ASP A 30 1.71 8.80 14.41
N TRP A 31 1.19 7.58 14.49
CA TRP A 31 -0.03 7.26 15.21
C TRP A 31 0.30 6.47 16.47
N PRO A 32 -0.48 6.63 17.56
CA PRO A 32 -0.20 5.92 18.81
C PRO A 32 -0.08 4.41 18.56
N GLN A 33 0.95 3.80 19.14
CA GLN A 33 1.14 2.36 19.03
C GLN A 33 -0.03 1.62 19.67
N ARG A 34 -0.45 0.53 19.05
CA ARG A 34 -1.52 -0.30 19.60
C ARG A 34 -0.97 -1.21 20.70
N ALA A 35 -1.49 -1.05 21.92
CA ALA A 35 -1.13 -1.87 23.08
C ALA A 35 -2.15 -2.97 23.40
N SER A 36 -3.43 -2.78 23.04
CA SER A 36 -4.54 -3.68 23.37
C SER A 36 -5.24 -4.24 22.12
N PHE A 37 -5.65 -5.50 22.21
CA PHE A 37 -6.46 -6.23 21.22
C PHE A 37 -7.70 -6.86 21.86
N LYS A 38 -8.21 -6.26 22.93
CA LYS A 38 -9.45 -6.72 23.56
C LYS A 38 -10.61 -6.65 22.56
N PRO A 39 -11.37 -7.74 22.37
CA PRO A 39 -12.55 -7.72 21.51
C PRO A 39 -13.50 -6.56 21.87
N ALA A 40 -14.15 -5.98 20.85
CA ALA A 40 -15.01 -4.80 20.93
C ALA A 40 -14.31 -3.45 21.18
N GLU A 41 -13.00 -3.43 21.45
CA GLU A 41 -12.21 -2.20 21.48
C GLU A 41 -11.46 -1.99 20.16
N MET A 42 -11.39 -0.74 19.69
CA MET A 42 -10.47 -0.30 18.64
C MET A 42 -10.36 -1.25 17.42
N ASN A 43 -11.51 -1.73 16.92
CA ASN A 43 -11.63 -2.64 15.76
C ASN A 43 -11.15 -4.09 15.96
N ALA A 44 -10.86 -4.52 17.19
CA ALA A 44 -10.58 -5.92 17.48
C ALA A 44 -11.88 -6.73 17.55
N LYS A 45 -11.99 -7.76 16.70
CA LYS A 45 -13.14 -8.67 16.65
C LYS A 45 -12.91 -9.93 17.49
N HIS A 46 -11.67 -10.43 17.47
CA HIS A 46 -11.28 -11.65 18.17
C HIS A 46 -9.97 -11.42 18.93
N PRO A 47 -9.64 -12.24 19.94
CA PRO A 47 -8.30 -12.26 20.53
C PRO A 47 -7.23 -12.59 19.48
N LEU A 48 -5.99 -12.19 19.74
CA LEU A 48 -4.88 -12.54 18.87
C LEU A 48 -4.49 -14.02 19.01
N LEU A 49 -4.22 -14.64 17.86
CA LEU A 49 -3.71 -16.01 17.79
C LEU A 49 -2.20 -16.08 18.03
N ALA A 50 -1.50 -14.97 17.87
CA ALA A 50 -0.06 -14.85 18.06
C ALA A 50 0.27 -13.49 18.66
N GLU A 51 1.33 -13.42 19.47
CA GLU A 51 1.78 -12.17 20.05
C GLU A 51 2.18 -11.15 18.95
N PRO A 52 1.86 -9.86 19.11
CA PRO A 52 2.08 -8.87 18.05
C PRO A 52 3.49 -8.80 17.49
N HIS A 53 4.50 -8.93 18.36
CA HIS A 53 5.90 -8.86 17.97
C HIS A 53 6.40 -10.12 17.24
N LYS A 54 5.61 -11.20 17.22
CA LYS A 54 5.88 -12.42 16.46
C LYS A 54 5.26 -12.39 15.06
N ILE A 55 4.47 -11.36 14.74
CA ILE A 55 3.84 -11.22 13.42
C ILE A 55 4.81 -10.55 12.46
N ILE A 56 5.30 -11.32 11.48
CA ILE A 56 6.13 -10.81 10.39
C ILE A 56 5.21 -10.31 9.28
N ILE A 57 5.25 -9.01 8.99
CA ILE A 57 4.55 -8.44 7.84
C ILE A 57 5.46 -8.60 6.61
N PRO A 58 5.06 -9.34 5.57
CA PRO A 58 5.92 -9.57 4.42
C PRO A 58 6.13 -8.26 3.65
N PRO A 59 7.36 -7.72 3.56
CA PRO A 59 7.61 -6.43 2.91
C PRO A 59 7.24 -6.43 1.42
N LEU A 60 7.32 -7.61 0.78
CA LEU A 60 7.02 -7.78 -0.63
C LEU A 60 5.57 -7.44 -0.94
N HIS A 61 4.60 -7.97 -0.19
CA HIS A 61 3.17 -7.73 -0.45
C HIS A 61 2.79 -6.25 -0.32
N ILE A 62 3.36 -5.54 0.68
CA ILE A 62 3.18 -4.10 0.82
C ILE A 62 3.71 -3.36 -0.41
N LYS A 63 4.92 -3.72 -0.87
CA LYS A 63 5.53 -3.07 -2.03
C LYS A 63 4.73 -3.28 -3.31
N LEU A 64 4.18 -4.48 -3.51
CA LEU A 64 3.31 -4.78 -4.66
C LEU A 64 2.05 -3.91 -4.65
N ASP A 65 1.35 -3.83 -3.51
CA ASP A 65 0.11 -3.05 -3.39
C ASP A 65 0.35 -1.54 -3.52
N LEU A 66 1.46 -1.02 -2.98
CA LEU A 66 1.83 0.39 -3.13
C LEU A 66 2.07 0.76 -4.59
N VAL A 67 2.81 -0.06 -5.34
CA VAL A 67 3.07 0.19 -6.77
C VAL A 67 1.77 0.09 -7.57
N LYS A 68 0.91 -0.87 -7.24
CA LYS A 68 -0.41 -0.99 -7.85
C LYS A 68 -1.21 0.30 -7.67
N ASN A 69 -1.29 0.82 -6.44
CA ASN A 69 -2.02 2.05 -6.15
C ASN A 69 -1.40 3.28 -6.80
N LEU A 70 -0.06 3.38 -6.81
CA LEU A 70 0.67 4.43 -7.53
C LEU A 70 0.25 4.45 -9.00
N VAL A 71 0.37 3.31 -9.68
CA VAL A 71 0.08 3.20 -11.11
C VAL A 71 -1.40 3.44 -11.42
N LYS A 72 -2.31 3.06 -10.52
CA LYS A 72 -3.74 3.40 -10.63
C LYS A 72 -4.01 4.90 -10.49
N ALA A 73 -3.29 5.60 -9.62
CA ALA A 73 -3.45 7.05 -9.40
C ALA A 73 -2.78 7.91 -10.50
N MET A 74 -1.80 7.38 -11.24
CA MET A 74 -1.11 8.12 -12.31
C MET A 74 -2.06 8.57 -13.43
N ASP A 75 -1.77 9.72 -14.04
CA ASP A 75 -2.40 10.14 -15.30
C ASP A 75 -2.05 9.14 -16.42
N LYS A 76 -3.07 8.56 -17.06
CA LYS A 76 -2.90 7.55 -18.11
C LYS A 76 -2.36 8.13 -19.41
N ASN A 77 -2.45 9.44 -19.59
CA ASN A 77 -1.88 10.17 -20.72
C ASN A 77 -0.55 10.85 -20.37
N GLY A 78 -0.14 10.78 -19.10
CA GLY A 78 1.06 11.43 -18.59
C GLY A 78 2.36 10.77 -19.07
N PRO A 79 3.48 11.50 -19.07
CA PRO A 79 4.77 11.03 -19.56
C PRO A 79 5.27 9.81 -18.77
N ALA A 80 5.05 9.77 -17.45
CA ALA A 80 5.44 8.62 -16.63
C ALA A 80 4.66 7.34 -16.98
N PHE A 81 3.37 7.44 -17.32
CA PHE A 81 2.58 6.28 -17.72
C PHE A 81 2.98 5.79 -19.12
N LYS A 82 3.25 6.72 -20.05
CA LYS A 82 3.85 6.40 -21.36
C LYS A 82 5.18 5.65 -21.20
N ARG A 83 6.01 6.06 -20.25
CA ARG A 83 7.29 5.39 -19.95
C ARG A 83 7.11 3.92 -19.55
N LEU A 84 6.04 3.58 -18.83
CA LEU A 84 5.74 2.19 -18.47
C LEU A 84 5.45 1.32 -19.70
N TYR A 85 4.75 1.86 -20.70
CA TYR A 85 4.54 1.15 -21.98
C TYR A 85 5.83 0.90 -22.74
N GLU A 86 6.68 1.92 -22.84
CA GLU A 86 7.98 1.82 -23.50
C GLU A 86 8.89 0.80 -22.80
N LYS A 87 8.84 0.74 -21.47
CA LYS A 87 9.66 -0.17 -20.66
C LYS A 87 9.19 -1.63 -20.77
N PHE A 88 7.87 -1.84 -20.85
CA PHE A 88 7.26 -3.16 -20.89
C PHE A 88 6.38 -3.35 -22.14
N PRO A 89 6.96 -3.34 -23.35
CA PRO A 89 6.19 -3.40 -24.60
C PRO A 89 5.44 -4.73 -24.79
N ARG A 90 5.86 -5.78 -24.07
CA ARG A 90 5.21 -7.10 -24.09
C ARG A 90 4.03 -7.22 -23.13
N PHE A 91 3.75 -6.21 -22.30
CA PHE A 91 2.62 -6.26 -21.38
C PHE A 91 1.35 -5.78 -22.07
N SER A 92 0.23 -6.37 -21.65
CA SER A 92 -1.06 -5.83 -22.05
C SER A 92 -1.31 -4.47 -21.41
N VAL A 93 -2.03 -3.62 -22.12
CA VAL A 93 -2.56 -2.34 -21.64
C VAL A 93 -3.26 -2.50 -20.29
N ALA A 94 -4.08 -3.55 -20.14
CA ALA A 94 -4.80 -3.83 -18.91
C ALA A 94 -3.86 -4.12 -17.74
N LYS A 95 -2.80 -4.91 -17.95
CA LYS A 95 -1.83 -5.25 -16.90
C LYS A 95 -1.09 -4.02 -16.37
N ILE A 96 -0.71 -3.11 -17.27
CA ILE A 96 -0.05 -1.84 -16.91
C ILE A 96 -1.05 -0.93 -16.18
N LYS A 97 -2.27 -0.74 -16.70
CA LYS A 97 -3.31 0.07 -16.05
C LYS A 97 -3.67 -0.43 -14.65
N GLU A 98 -3.73 -1.74 -14.47
CA GLU A 98 -3.99 -2.37 -13.18
C GLU A 98 -2.77 -2.39 -12.25
N GLY A 99 -1.61 -1.91 -12.70
CA GLY A 99 -0.41 -1.83 -11.87
C GLY A 99 0.15 -3.20 -11.45
N VAL A 100 -0.07 -4.23 -12.27
CA VAL A 100 0.28 -5.61 -11.91
C VAL A 100 1.72 -5.93 -12.34
N PHE A 101 2.65 -5.72 -11.41
CA PHE A 101 4.08 -5.95 -11.59
C PHE A 101 4.60 -6.97 -10.57
N VAL A 102 5.64 -7.73 -10.93
CA VAL A 102 6.40 -8.55 -9.97
C VAL A 102 7.60 -7.77 -9.41
N GLY A 103 8.19 -8.27 -8.31
CA GLY A 103 9.26 -7.56 -7.60
C GLY A 103 10.46 -7.13 -8.46
N THR A 104 10.86 -7.93 -9.46
CA THR A 104 11.95 -7.58 -10.40
C THR A 104 11.58 -6.43 -11.33
N GLN A 105 10.35 -6.42 -11.84
CA GLN A 105 9.82 -5.36 -12.72
C GLN A 105 9.68 -4.05 -11.95
N ILE A 106 9.24 -4.11 -10.68
CA ILE A 106 9.19 -2.95 -9.80
C ILE A 106 10.57 -2.34 -9.61
N LYS A 107 11.60 -3.17 -9.37
CA LYS A 107 12.99 -2.68 -9.29
C LYS A 107 13.39 -1.97 -10.59
N GLN A 108 13.07 -2.54 -11.75
CA GLN A 108 13.36 -1.92 -13.05
C GLN A 108 12.66 -0.58 -13.28
N ILE A 109 11.43 -0.41 -12.77
CA ILE A 109 10.68 0.86 -12.83
C ILE A 109 11.41 1.93 -12.01
N PHE A 110 11.71 1.63 -10.74
CA PHE A 110 12.34 2.60 -9.83
C PHE A 110 13.83 2.85 -10.12
N SER A 111 14.50 1.97 -10.86
CA SER A 111 15.85 2.22 -11.36
C SER A 111 15.89 3.07 -12.65
N ASP A 112 14.73 3.36 -13.27
CA ASP A 112 14.67 4.23 -14.44
C ASP A 112 14.61 5.70 -14.01
N SER A 113 15.73 6.40 -14.11
CA SER A 113 15.82 7.83 -13.75
C SER A 113 14.82 8.69 -14.53
N LYS A 114 14.47 8.31 -15.77
CA LYS A 114 13.49 9.05 -16.57
C LYS A 114 12.08 8.91 -15.99
N PHE A 115 11.74 7.73 -15.46
CA PHE A 115 10.46 7.52 -14.80
C PHE A 115 10.33 8.43 -13.57
N GLU A 116 11.38 8.54 -12.76
CA GLU A 116 11.40 9.40 -11.58
C GLU A 116 11.22 10.88 -11.94
N THR A 117 11.94 11.37 -12.96
CA THR A 117 11.80 12.76 -13.41
C THR A 117 10.44 13.08 -14.01
N SER A 118 9.77 12.10 -14.63
CA SER A 118 8.45 12.28 -15.25
C SER A 118 7.29 12.07 -14.27
N SER A 119 7.56 11.56 -13.06
CA SER A 119 6.57 11.28 -12.01
C SER A 119 6.49 12.37 -10.94
N LYS A 120 7.28 13.44 -11.08
CA LYS A 120 7.18 14.69 -10.30
C LYS A 120 6.13 15.60 -10.93
#